data_AF-A0A7W0MRW7-F1
#
_entry.id   AF-A0A7W0MRW7-F1
#
_cell.length_a   1.000
_cell.length_b   1.000
_cell.length_c   1.000
_cell.angle_alpha   90.00
_cell.angle_beta   90.00
_cell.angle_gamma   90.00
#
_symmetry.space_group_name_H-M   'P 1'
#
loop_
_entity.id
_entity.type
_entity.pdbx_description
1 polymer ?
#
loop_
_entity_poly.entity_id
_entity_poly.type
_entity_poly.pdbx_seq_one_letter_code
_entity_poly.pdbx_strand_id
1 'polypeptide(L)'
;MTAARRYLWRDAGANAIEVLFEDGRFFHRFNADEAVAGAVHDCPPDQYHVRYDFARWPRWQAEWRVRGPRKDYAMVTAYRLADQKAGC
;
A
#
# COMPACT_ATOMS: atom_id res chain seq x y z
N MET A 1 13.05 19.98 -4.38
CA MET A 1 13.31 18.56 -4.72
C MET A 1 11.98 17.84 -4.71
N THR A 2 11.66 17.12 -5.78
CA THR A 2 10.41 16.32 -5.86
C THR A 2 10.81 14.86 -5.81
N ALA A 3 10.31 14.13 -4.81
CA ALA A 3 10.49 12.69 -4.73
C ALA A 3 9.17 12.03 -5.15
N ALA A 4 9.26 11.02 -6.02
CA ALA A 4 8.13 10.20 -6.42
C ALA A 4 8.45 8.72 -6.20
N ARG A 5 7.39 7.92 -6.02
CA ARG A 5 7.47 6.47 -5.91
C ARG A 5 6.32 5.85 -6.68
N ARG A 6 6.62 4.80 -7.44
CA ARG A 6 5.63 3.98 -8.15
C ARG A 6 5.71 2.54 -7.62
N TYR A 7 4.57 1.89 -7.59
CA TYR A 7 4.41 0.51 -7.16
C TYR A 7 3.63 -0.27 -8.21
N LEU A 8 3.99 -1.53 -8.37
CA LEU A 8 3.24 -2.49 -9.19
C LEU A 8 2.38 -3.33 -8.25
N TRP A 9 1.11 -3.48 -8.57
CA TRP A 9 0.17 -4.32 -7.82
C TRP A 9 -0.17 -5.53 -8.67
N ARG A 10 0.05 -6.73 -8.14
CA ARG A 10 -0.11 -7.98 -8.87
C ARG A 10 -1.04 -8.92 -8.10
N ASP A 11 -1.98 -9.53 -8.80
CA ASP A 11 -2.68 -10.71 -8.32
C ASP A 11 -1.70 -11.89 -8.27
N ALA A 12 -1.44 -12.38 -7.06
CA ALA A 12 -0.50 -13.46 -6.80
C ALA A 12 -1.22 -14.81 -6.56
N GLY A 13 -2.52 -14.89 -6.86
CA GLY A 13 -3.37 -16.05 -6.62
C GLY A 13 -3.62 -16.31 -5.13
N ALA A 14 -4.55 -17.25 -4.87
CA ALA A 14 -4.95 -17.63 -3.51
C ALA A 14 -5.32 -16.41 -2.63
N ASN A 15 -6.10 -15.50 -3.21
CA ASN A 15 -6.60 -14.29 -2.55
C ASN A 15 -5.49 -13.43 -1.97
N ALA A 16 -4.40 -13.25 -2.71
CA ALA A 16 -3.31 -12.40 -2.27
C ALA A 16 -2.89 -11.41 -3.33
N ILE A 17 -2.54 -10.22 -2.85
CA ILE A 17 -1.94 -9.16 -3.66
C ILE A 17 -0.48 -9.01 -3.26
N GLU A 18 0.39 -9.00 -4.26
CA GLU A 18 1.77 -8.59 -4.13
C GLU A 18 1.92 -7.14 -4.57
N VAL A 19 2.57 -6.35 -3.74
CA VAL A 19 3.02 -5.02 -4.07
C VAL A 19 4.53 -5.09 -4.31
N LEU A 20 4.96 -4.60 -5.46
CA LEU A 20 6.35 -4.58 -5.87
C LEU A 20 6.81 -3.14 -6.09
N PHE A 21 8.11 -2.91 -5.95
CA PHE A 21 8.72 -1.69 -6.47
C PHE A 21 8.60 -1.64 -7.99
N GLU A 22 8.73 -0.44 -8.55
CA GLU A 22 8.69 -0.23 -10.01
C GLU A 22 9.71 -1.07 -10.80
N ASP A 23 10.85 -1.42 -10.17
CA ASP A 23 11.86 -2.31 -10.75
C ASP A 23 11.51 -3.81 -10.66
N GLY A 24 10.32 -4.14 -10.17
CA GLY A 24 9.82 -5.50 -10.01
C GLY A 24 10.32 -6.23 -8.76
N ARG A 25 11.15 -5.61 -7.91
CA ARG A 25 11.53 -6.24 -6.64
C ARG A 25 10.35 -6.26 -5.68
N PHE A 26 10.19 -7.37 -4.96
CA PHE A 26 9.16 -7.54 -3.94
C PHE A 26 9.23 -6.44 -2.88
N PHE A 27 8.07 -5.91 -2.49
CA PHE A 27 7.95 -4.95 -1.40
C PHE A 27 7.21 -5.58 -0.21
N HIS A 28 5.93 -5.94 -0.39
CA HIS A 28 5.13 -6.67 0.60
C HIS A 28 3.96 -7.41 -0.06
N ARG A 29 3.31 -8.30 0.71
CA ARG A 29 2.13 -9.08 0.32
C ARG A 29 1.08 -8.98 1.40
N PHE A 30 -0.20 -8.99 1.01
CA PHE A 30 -1.32 -9.05 1.95
C PHE A 30 -2.46 -9.89 1.39
N ASN A 31 -3.33 -10.38 2.28
CA ASN A 31 -4.52 -11.15 1.94
C ASN A 31 -5.64 -10.21 1.46
N ALA A 32 -6.18 -10.48 0.28
CA ALA A 32 -7.21 -9.69 -0.38
C ALA A 32 -8.63 -9.98 0.15
N ASP A 33 -8.85 -11.12 0.81
CA ASP A 33 -10.15 -11.46 1.42
C ASP A 33 -10.36 -10.75 2.76
N GLU A 34 -9.29 -10.24 3.37
CA GLU A 34 -9.37 -9.53 4.63
C GLU A 34 -9.88 -8.10 4.39
N ALA A 35 -11.02 -7.77 4.99
CA ALA A 35 -11.54 -6.40 4.98
C ALA A 35 -10.54 -5.39 5.58
N VAL A 36 -9.69 -5.88 6.50
CA VAL A 36 -8.55 -5.14 7.04
C VAL A 36 -7.31 -6.02 6.96
N ALA A 37 -6.36 -5.66 6.10
CA ALA A 37 -5.16 -6.45 5.86
C ALA A 37 -3.91 -5.72 6.35
N GLY A 38 -2.96 -6.45 6.92
CA GLY A 38 -1.69 -5.91 7.43
C GLY A 38 -0.48 -6.49 6.73
N ALA A 39 0.58 -5.69 6.58
CA ALA A 39 1.89 -6.19 6.16
C ALA A 39 3.03 -5.39 6.79
N VAL A 40 4.20 -6.02 6.86
CA VAL A 40 5.45 -5.40 7.34
C VAL A 40 6.47 -5.42 6.23
N HIS A 41 7.19 -4.32 6.09
CA HIS A 41 8.37 -4.21 5.25
C HIS A 41 9.54 -3.69 6.07
N ASP A 42 10.59 -4.49 6.18
CA ASP A 42 11.82 -4.10 6.85
C ASP A 42 12.71 -3.32 5.88
N CYS A 43 12.95 -2.04 6.18
CA CYS A 43 13.84 -1.18 5.42
C CYS A 43 14.91 -0.60 6.36
N PRO A 44 15.91 -1.42 6.76
CA PRO A 44 16.84 -1.05 7.80
C PRO A 44 17.48 0.34 7.57
N PRO A 45 17.57 1.18 8.61
CA PRO A 45 17.30 0.88 10.01
C PRO A 45 15.83 1.13 10.44
N ASP A 46 14.93 1.46 9.52
CA ASP A 46 13.53 1.77 9.83
C ASP A 46 12.61 0.56 9.52
N GLN A 47 11.52 0.43 10.25
CA GLN A 47 10.49 -0.56 10.02
C GLN A 47 9.21 0.11 9.52
N TYR A 48 8.58 -0.49 8.50
CA TYR A 48 7.37 0.03 7.88
C TYR A 48 6.25 -0.98 8.09
N HIS A 49 5.17 -0.52 8.73
CA HIS A 49 3.95 -1.29 8.90
C HIS A 49 2.87 -0.64 8.07
N VAL A 50 2.17 -1.43 7.26
CA VAL A 50 0.97 -0.97 6.55
C VAL A 50 -0.25 -1.70 7.07
N ARG A 51 -1.32 -0.94 7.25
CA ARG A 51 -2.68 -1.43 7.43
C ARG A 51 -3.54 -0.90 6.29
N TYR A 52 -4.17 -1.80 5.57
CA TYR A 52 -5.19 -1.47 4.60
C TYR A 52 -6.56 -1.66 5.22
N ASP A 53 -7.47 -0.73 4.97
CA ASP A 53 -8.90 -0.85 5.28
C ASP A 53 -9.69 -0.79 3.98
N PHE A 54 -10.19 -1.96 3.56
CA PHE A 54 -11.00 -2.17 2.36
C PHE A 54 -12.50 -2.29 2.68
N ALA A 55 -12.92 -2.13 3.95
CA ALA A 55 -14.29 -2.36 4.39
C ALA A 55 -15.33 -1.44 3.72
N ARG A 56 -14.88 -0.35 3.06
CA ARG A 56 -15.73 0.64 2.38
C ARG A 56 -15.53 0.71 0.87
N TRP A 57 -15.08 -0.40 0.26
CA TRP A 57 -14.82 -0.48 -1.17
C TRP A 57 -15.95 0.16 -2.03
N PRO A 58 -15.62 0.98 -3.06
CA PRO A 58 -14.30 1.21 -3.65
C PRO A 58 -13.53 2.39 -3.02
N ARG A 59 -13.99 2.91 -1.87
CA ARG A 59 -13.20 3.82 -1.04
C ARG A 59 -12.42 3.01 -0.02
N TRP A 60 -11.13 3.25 0.09
CA TRP A 60 -10.28 2.47 0.99
C TRP A 60 -9.15 3.34 1.53
N GLN A 61 -8.49 2.87 2.57
CA GLN A 61 -7.43 3.60 3.24
C GLN A 61 -6.18 2.74 3.37
N ALA A 62 -5.01 3.36 3.25
CA ALA A 62 -3.74 2.81 3.69
C ALA A 62 -3.19 3.68 4.84
N GLU A 63 -2.89 3.05 5.96
CA GLU A 63 -2.15 3.66 7.06
C GLU A 63 -0.76 3.02 7.13
N TRP A 64 0.27 3.85 6.96
CA TRP A 64 1.66 3.47 7.16
C TRP A 64 2.15 4.01 8.49
N ARG A 65 2.66 3.14 9.35
CA ARG A 65 3.47 3.53 10.51
C ARG A 65 4.93 3.19 10.23
N VAL A 66 5.77 4.21 10.24
CA VAL A 66 7.22 4.04 10.09
C VAL A 66 7.88 4.40 11.40
N ARG A 67 8.74 3.51 11.90
CA ARG A 67 9.50 3.69 13.15
C ARG A 67 10.95 3.32 12.92
N GLY A 68 11.85 4.18 13.38
CA GLY A 68 13.29 3.93 13.33
C GLY A 68 14.08 5.20 13.59
N PRO A 69 15.42 5.10 13.64
CA PRO A 69 16.28 6.23 13.99
C PRO A 69 16.31 7.31 12.91
N ARG A 70 15.88 7.01 11.67
CA ARG A 70 15.84 8.00 10.58
C ARG A 70 14.45 8.58 10.38
N LYS A 71 13.41 7.81 10.66
CA LYS A 71 12.02 8.19 10.40
C LYS A 71 11.11 7.72 11.51
N ASP A 72 10.26 8.61 11.99
CA ASP A 72 9.17 8.27 12.90
C ASP A 72 7.92 9.06 12.49
N TYR A 73 6.99 8.41 11.80
CA TYR A 73 5.76 9.05 11.37
C TYR A 73 4.61 8.05 11.14
N ALA A 74 3.40 8.61 11.04
CA ALA A 74 2.24 7.93 10.48
C ALA A 74 1.79 8.68 9.22
N MET A 75 1.46 7.93 8.17
CA MET A 75 0.90 8.47 6.94
C MET A 75 -0.40 7.74 6.62
N VAL A 76 -1.47 8.52 6.47
CA VAL A 76 -2.80 8.01 6.17
C VAL A 76 -3.19 8.51 4.79
N THR A 77 -3.53 7.59 3.88
CA THR A 77 -3.95 7.92 2.52
C THR A 77 -5.31 7.29 2.23
N ALA A 78 -6.27 8.12 1.80
CA ALA A 78 -7.57 7.67 1.36
C ALA A 78 -7.62 7.61 -0.17
N TYR A 79 -8.11 6.50 -0.70
CA TYR A 79 -8.27 6.25 -2.12
C TYR A 79 -9.75 6.22 -2.47
N ARG A 80 -10.04 6.69 -3.68
CA ARG A 80 -11.34 6.57 -4.35
C ARG A 80 -11.08 6.29 -5.81
N LEU A 81 -12.05 5.69 -6.49
CA LEU A 81 -12.00 5.65 -7.95
C LEU A 81 -11.93 7.08 -8.50
N ALA A 82 -11.09 7.26 -9.51
CA ALA A 82 -11.12 8.48 -10.30
C ALA A 82 -12.47 8.55 -11.02
N ASP A 83 -13.03 9.75 -11.09
CA ASP A 83 -14.23 9.97 -11.90
C ASP A 83 -13.86 9.68 -13.36
N GLN A 84 -14.53 8.72 -13.98
CA GLN A 84 -14.38 8.52 -15.41
C GLN A 84 -14.94 9.78 -16.08
N LYS A 85 -14.10 10.54 -16.81
CA LYS A 85 -14.66 11.51 -17.75
C LYS A 85 -15.48 10.71 -18.76
N ALA A 86 -16.80 10.89 -18.73
CA ALA A 86 -17.65 10.45 -19.84
C ALA A 86 -17.07 11.10 -21.11
N GLY A 87 -16.58 10.26 -22.02
CA GLY A 87 -16.12 10.72 -23.32
C GLY A 87 -17.28 11.41 -24.03
N CYS A 88 -17.04 12.63 -24.49
CA CYS A 88 -17.80 13.25 -25.56
C CYS A 88 -17.25 12.75 -26.90
#